data_AF-A0A6B3H457-F1
#
_entry.id   AF-A0A6B3H457-F1
#
_cell.length_a   1.000
_cell.length_b   1.000
_cell.length_c   1.000
_cell.angle_alpha   90.00
_cell.angle_beta   90.00
_cell.angle_gamma   90.00
#
_symmetry.space_group_name_H-M   'P 1'
#
loop_
_entity.id
_entity.type
_entity.pdbx_description
1 polymer ?
#
loop_
_entity_poly.entity_id
_entity_poly.type
_entity_poly.pdbx_seq_one_letter_code
_entity_poly.pdbx_strand_id
1 'polypeptide(L)'
;AAVWPAGDDPVPAVRRATAGAARSGSTAVLVAYNVPHRDCGQHSAGGAADRAAYGEWIDAFASAIGDSEAVVVLEPDAVPHMVDGCTPAEYHEERSTLISGAVERLKRQPGVKVYLDAGNPAWIEDPEKIAGPLRRAGIAEADGFSLNVSNFQTDTATRAYGKALSDRLDGAHYVVDTSRNGNGPLGAVGQDAWCNPPGRALGTPPTTRTGDPLLDAYLWIKRPGESDGACRGGPSAGTWWPEYALGLARNTKG
;
A
#
# COMPACT_ATOMS: atom_id res chain seq x y z
N ALA A 1 9.92 -3.17 -8.19
CA ALA A 1 8.53 -3.18 -7.71
C ALA A 1 8.51 -3.76 -6.31
N ALA A 2 7.53 -3.40 -5.49
CA ALA A 2 7.45 -3.90 -4.13
C ALA A 2 7.23 -5.43 -4.07
N VAL A 3 7.67 -6.05 -2.98
CA VAL A 3 7.43 -7.45 -2.67
C VAL A 3 6.26 -7.54 -1.69
N TRP A 4 5.27 -8.36 -2.04
CA TRP A 4 4.13 -8.70 -1.20
C TRP A 4 4.34 -10.14 -0.72
N PRO A 5 4.87 -10.37 0.49
CA PRO A 5 4.98 -11.71 1.05
C PRO A 5 3.57 -12.29 1.16
N ALA A 6 3.32 -13.39 0.45
CA ALA A 6 2.04 -14.06 0.42
C ALA A 6 2.00 -15.24 1.40
N GLY A 7 0.82 -15.50 1.97
CA GLY A 7 0.59 -16.62 2.88
C GLY A 7 1.08 -16.36 4.31
N ASP A 8 1.08 -17.43 5.11
CA ASP A 8 1.30 -17.37 6.56
C ASP A 8 2.77 -17.20 6.95
N ASP A 9 3.72 -17.43 6.04
CA ASP A 9 5.16 -17.26 6.29
C ASP A 9 5.77 -16.16 5.40
N PRO A 10 6.04 -14.95 5.93
CA PRO A 10 6.61 -13.86 5.15
C PRO A 10 8.13 -13.99 4.97
N VAL A 11 8.80 -14.82 5.79
CA VAL A 11 10.25 -14.79 5.98
C VAL A 11 11.03 -15.04 4.69
N PRO A 12 10.71 -16.05 3.86
CA PRO A 12 11.49 -16.33 2.65
C PRO A 12 11.44 -15.19 1.63
N ALA A 13 10.27 -14.54 1.49
CA ALA A 13 10.09 -13.45 0.55
C ALA A 13 10.82 -12.18 1.03
N VAL A 14 10.69 -11.84 2.32
CA VAL A 14 11.37 -10.70 2.94
C VAL A 14 12.89 -10.85 2.83
N ARG A 15 13.46 -11.99 3.29
CA ARG A 15 14.90 -12.24 3.22
C ARG A 15 15.45 -12.19 1.80
N ARG A 16 14.72 -12.74 0.83
CA ARG A 16 15.14 -12.68 -0.58
C ARG A 16 15.16 -11.25 -1.10
N ALA A 17 14.15 -10.46 -0.75
CA ALA A 17 14.03 -9.07 -1.16
C ALA A 17 15.14 -8.20 -0.56
N THR A 18 15.35 -8.27 0.76
CA THR A 18 16.37 -7.48 1.46
C THR A 18 17.79 -7.89 1.06
N ALA A 19 18.08 -9.19 0.94
CA ALA A 19 19.38 -9.65 0.46
C ALA A 19 19.63 -9.25 -1.01
N GLY A 20 18.58 -9.25 -1.84
CA GLY A 20 18.67 -8.76 -3.23
C GLY A 20 19.00 -7.27 -3.28
N ALA A 21 18.28 -6.48 -2.49
CA ALA A 21 18.44 -5.03 -2.43
C ALA A 21 19.82 -4.63 -1.90
N ALA A 22 20.31 -5.31 -0.85
CA ALA A 22 21.66 -5.12 -0.33
C ALA A 22 22.75 -5.39 -1.38
N ARG A 23 22.61 -6.46 -2.18
CA ARG A 23 23.58 -6.78 -3.24
C ARG A 23 23.64 -5.72 -4.36
N SER A 24 22.55 -5.02 -4.61
CA SER A 24 22.47 -3.97 -5.63
C SER A 24 22.66 -2.55 -5.07
N GLY A 25 22.92 -2.40 -3.77
CA GLY A 25 23.02 -1.08 -3.13
C GLY A 25 21.72 -0.27 -3.21
N SER A 26 20.59 -0.94 -3.12
CA SER A 26 19.24 -0.36 -3.21
C SER A 26 18.43 -0.67 -1.95
N THR A 27 17.35 0.08 -1.72
CA THR A 27 16.40 -0.16 -0.62
C THR A 27 15.32 -1.15 -1.05
N ALA A 28 14.99 -2.13 -0.21
CA ALA A 28 13.86 -3.03 -0.46
C ALA A 28 12.53 -2.28 -0.25
N VAL A 29 11.53 -2.52 -1.10
CA VAL A 29 10.15 -2.06 -0.86
C VAL A 29 9.29 -3.28 -0.57
N LEU A 30 8.69 -3.33 0.60
CA LEU A 30 7.91 -4.45 1.10
C LEU A 30 6.50 -3.99 1.43
N VAL A 31 5.53 -4.86 1.25
CA VAL A 31 4.14 -4.60 1.64
C VAL A 31 3.75 -5.60 2.72
N ALA A 32 3.44 -5.09 3.91
CA ALA A 32 2.83 -5.88 4.97
C ALA A 32 1.32 -5.81 4.79
N TYR A 33 0.67 -6.92 4.43
CA TYR A 33 -0.75 -6.94 4.09
C TYR A 33 -1.39 -8.20 4.66
N ASN A 34 -1.54 -8.26 5.99
CA ASN A 34 -2.02 -9.46 6.67
C ASN A 34 -2.98 -9.18 7.83
N VAL A 35 -3.56 -7.98 7.95
CA VAL A 35 -4.51 -7.66 9.03
C VAL A 35 -5.72 -8.61 9.03
N PRO A 36 -6.22 -9.08 10.19
CA PRO A 36 -7.45 -9.86 10.26
C PRO A 36 -8.65 -9.13 9.64
N HIS A 37 -9.59 -9.91 9.09
CA HIS A 37 -10.77 -9.39 8.37
C HIS A 37 -10.38 -8.48 7.20
N ARG A 38 -9.32 -8.85 6.47
CA ARG A 38 -8.80 -8.07 5.34
C ARG A 38 -9.84 -7.96 4.23
N ASP A 39 -9.91 -6.78 3.62
CA ASP A 39 -10.75 -6.50 2.45
C ASP A 39 -12.24 -6.84 2.67
N CYS A 40 -12.68 -6.97 3.93
CA CYS A 40 -14.05 -7.28 4.32
C CYS A 40 -14.66 -8.49 3.57
N GLY A 41 -13.84 -9.45 3.14
CA GLY A 41 -14.29 -10.61 2.37
C GLY A 41 -14.40 -10.42 0.85
N GLN A 42 -13.87 -9.34 0.27
CA GLN A 42 -13.87 -9.08 -1.17
C GLN A 42 -12.74 -9.84 -1.91
N HIS A 43 -12.24 -9.35 -3.05
CA HIS A 43 -11.34 -10.10 -3.95
C HIS A 43 -9.99 -10.47 -3.33
N SER A 44 -9.50 -9.67 -2.39
CA SER A 44 -8.25 -9.87 -1.65
C SER A 44 -8.50 -10.27 -0.20
N ALA A 45 -9.68 -10.85 0.09
CA ALA A 45 -10.01 -11.41 1.40
C ALA A 45 -8.92 -12.32 1.95
N GLY A 46 -8.82 -12.38 3.27
CA GLY A 46 -7.83 -13.16 4.00
C GLY A 46 -7.30 -12.38 5.19
N GLY A 47 -5.99 -12.45 5.38
CA GLY A 47 -5.33 -11.93 6.57
C GLY A 47 -5.09 -13.02 7.60
N ALA A 48 -4.41 -12.64 8.68
CA ALA A 48 -4.18 -13.50 9.83
C ALA A 48 -5.52 -13.95 10.45
N ALA A 49 -5.51 -15.15 11.03
CA ALA A 49 -6.69 -15.74 11.64
C ALA A 49 -7.23 -14.92 12.83
N ASP A 50 -6.33 -14.31 13.59
CA ASP A 50 -6.63 -13.51 14.77
C ASP A 50 -5.47 -12.55 15.11
N ARG A 51 -5.63 -11.84 16.23
CA ARG A 51 -4.62 -10.91 16.78
C ARG A 51 -3.27 -11.57 17.06
N ALA A 52 -3.25 -12.79 17.60
CA ALA A 52 -2.01 -13.46 17.97
C ALA A 52 -1.23 -13.87 16.72
N ALA A 53 -1.92 -14.49 15.75
CA ALA A 53 -1.34 -14.83 14.45
C ALA A 53 -0.81 -13.60 13.71
N TYR A 54 -1.52 -12.47 13.77
CA TYR A 54 -1.04 -11.21 13.19
C TYR A 54 0.25 -10.72 13.85
N GLY A 55 0.28 -10.72 15.18
CA GLY A 55 1.47 -10.32 15.96
C GLY A 55 2.68 -11.18 15.65
N GLU A 56 2.51 -12.51 15.60
CA GLU A 56 3.57 -13.45 15.22
C GLU A 56 4.06 -13.22 13.79
N TRP A 57 3.14 -12.97 12.85
CA TRP A 57 3.48 -12.68 11.46
C TRP A 57 4.28 -11.39 11.31
N ILE A 58 3.88 -10.31 11.98
CA ILE A 58 4.61 -9.04 11.98
C ILE A 58 5.98 -9.18 12.65
N ASP A 59 6.08 -9.93 13.73
CA ASP A 59 7.37 -10.18 14.38
C ASP A 59 8.32 -10.96 13.45
N ALA A 60 7.82 -11.99 12.77
CA ALA A 60 8.58 -12.75 11.79
C ALA A 60 9.00 -11.89 10.59
N PHE A 61 8.09 -11.06 10.07
CA PHE A 61 8.35 -10.12 8.98
C PHE A 61 9.46 -9.13 9.35
N ALA A 62 9.34 -8.49 10.51
CA ALA A 62 10.28 -7.50 11.02
C ALA A 62 11.65 -8.12 11.33
N SER A 63 11.68 -9.31 11.96
CA SER A 63 12.90 -10.07 12.20
C SER A 63 13.60 -10.53 10.92
N ALA A 64 12.83 -10.80 9.87
CA ALA A 64 13.38 -11.17 8.56
C ALA A 64 14.02 -9.97 7.82
N ILE A 65 13.60 -8.74 8.10
CA ILE A 65 14.28 -7.53 7.62
C ILE A 65 15.64 -7.38 8.32
N GLY A 66 15.66 -7.56 9.65
CA GLY A 66 16.85 -7.34 10.46
C GLY A 66 17.35 -5.90 10.36
N ASP A 67 18.65 -5.72 10.14
CA ASP A 67 19.28 -4.41 10.00
C ASP A 67 19.30 -3.88 8.55
N SER A 68 18.58 -4.52 7.63
CA SER A 68 18.54 -4.11 6.23
C SER A 68 17.76 -2.80 6.04
N GLU A 69 18.13 -2.02 5.03
CA GLU A 69 17.31 -0.89 4.60
C GLU A 69 16.03 -1.35 3.89
N ALA A 70 14.88 -0.92 4.38
CA ALA A 70 13.59 -1.23 3.76
C ALA A 70 12.57 -0.11 3.94
N VAL A 71 11.71 0.05 2.93
CA VAL A 71 10.44 0.76 3.01
C VAL A 71 9.34 -0.28 3.18
N VAL A 72 8.52 -0.14 4.21
CA VAL A 72 7.35 -0.98 4.48
C VAL A 72 6.09 -0.16 4.27
N VAL A 73 5.29 -0.56 3.29
CA VAL A 73 3.91 -0.08 3.13
C VAL A 73 3.03 -0.99 3.99
N LEU A 74 2.40 -0.44 5.01
CA LEU A 74 1.70 -1.18 6.05
C LEU A 74 0.19 -1.15 5.83
N GLU A 75 -0.35 -2.35 5.67
CA GLU A 75 -1.76 -2.71 5.55
C GLU A 75 -2.53 -1.81 4.56
N PRO A 76 -2.23 -1.90 3.24
CA PRO A 76 -3.09 -1.35 2.20
C PRO A 76 -4.58 -1.51 2.52
N ASP A 77 -5.37 -0.45 2.30
CA ASP A 77 -6.83 -0.43 2.48
C ASP A 77 -7.33 -0.55 3.93
N ALA A 78 -6.49 -0.93 4.91
CA ALA A 78 -6.97 -1.29 6.23
C ALA A 78 -7.55 -0.12 7.02
N VAL A 79 -6.89 1.04 7.01
CA VAL A 79 -7.40 2.27 7.65
C VAL A 79 -8.53 2.90 6.83
N PRO A 80 -8.44 3.05 5.50
CA PRO A 80 -9.56 3.51 4.67
C PRO A 80 -10.85 2.71 4.87
N HIS A 81 -10.77 1.38 5.03
CA HIS A 81 -11.95 0.54 5.26
C HIS A 81 -12.64 0.77 6.61
N MET A 82 -11.98 1.40 7.59
CA MET A 82 -12.66 1.87 8.80
C MET A 82 -13.51 3.13 8.51
N VAL A 83 -13.13 3.91 7.50
CA VAL A 83 -13.79 5.18 7.14
C VAL A 83 -14.97 4.95 6.20
N ASP A 84 -14.85 4.04 5.23
CA ASP A 84 -15.91 3.76 4.26
C ASP A 84 -17.01 2.83 4.79
N GLY A 85 -16.83 2.28 6.00
CA GLY A 85 -17.77 1.39 6.67
C GLY A 85 -17.66 -0.09 6.28
N CYS A 86 -16.70 -0.46 5.44
CA CYS A 86 -16.44 -1.83 5.04
C CYS A 86 -16.00 -2.68 6.25
N THR A 87 -15.08 -2.16 7.06
CA THR A 87 -14.73 -2.78 8.35
C THR A 87 -15.82 -2.40 9.36
N PRO A 88 -16.54 -3.37 9.95
CA PRO A 88 -17.55 -3.07 10.97
C PRO A 88 -16.97 -2.33 12.18
N ALA A 89 -17.75 -1.41 12.75
CA ALA A 89 -17.30 -0.52 13.84
C ALA A 89 -16.74 -1.26 15.06
N GLU A 90 -17.26 -2.46 15.35
CA GLU A 90 -16.80 -3.33 16.44
C GLU A 90 -15.32 -3.76 16.31
N TYR A 91 -14.76 -3.78 15.09
CA TYR A 91 -13.37 -4.13 14.84
C TYR A 91 -12.43 -2.91 14.74
N HIS A 92 -12.94 -1.67 14.80
CA HIS A 92 -12.10 -0.48 14.57
C HIS A 92 -11.02 -0.30 15.63
N GLU A 93 -11.34 -0.55 16.90
CA GLU A 93 -10.37 -0.44 18.00
C GLU A 93 -9.27 -1.50 17.86
N GLU A 94 -9.67 -2.76 17.63
CA GLU A 94 -8.73 -3.85 17.40
C GLU A 94 -7.82 -3.57 16.21
N ARG A 95 -8.39 -3.18 15.07
CA ARG A 95 -7.61 -2.87 13.87
C ARG A 95 -6.62 -1.74 14.11
N SER A 96 -7.04 -0.66 14.77
CA SER A 96 -6.15 0.46 15.10
C SER A 96 -5.01 0.00 16.02
N THR A 97 -5.31 -0.82 17.02
CA THR A 97 -4.32 -1.37 17.97
C THR A 97 -3.32 -2.30 17.27
N LEU A 98 -3.80 -3.16 16.37
CA LEU A 98 -2.94 -4.06 15.60
C LEU A 98 -1.98 -3.30 14.69
N ILE A 99 -2.48 -2.31 13.96
CA ILE A 99 -1.66 -1.50 13.05
C ILE A 99 -0.65 -0.66 13.84
N SER A 100 -1.07 -0.01 14.94
CA SER A 100 -0.16 0.75 15.80
C SER A 100 0.94 -0.14 16.41
N GLY A 101 0.58 -1.32 16.92
CA GLY A 101 1.58 -2.29 17.40
C GLY A 101 2.53 -2.78 16.31
N ALA A 102 2.06 -2.90 15.07
CA ALA A 102 2.90 -3.24 13.94
C ALA A 102 3.88 -2.12 13.58
N VAL A 103 3.45 -0.86 13.60
CA VAL A 103 4.34 0.31 13.46
C VAL A 103 5.44 0.25 14.52
N GLU A 104 5.07 0.15 15.80
CA GLU A 104 6.05 0.09 16.90
C GLU A 104 7.06 -1.05 16.71
N ARG A 105 6.60 -2.22 16.29
CA ARG A 105 7.46 -3.39 16.08
C ARG A 105 8.43 -3.21 14.92
N LEU A 106 7.98 -2.65 13.81
CA LEU A 106 8.78 -2.37 12.61
C LEU A 106 9.80 -1.25 12.85
N LYS A 107 9.41 -0.21 13.61
CA LYS A 107 10.30 0.92 13.93
C LYS A 107 11.44 0.58 14.89
N ARG A 108 11.47 -0.65 15.44
CA ARG A 108 12.66 -1.16 16.14
C ARG A 108 13.84 -1.48 15.21
N GLN A 109 13.61 -1.56 13.90
CA GLN A 109 14.68 -1.74 12.91
C GLN A 109 15.16 -0.36 12.46
N PRO A 110 16.43 0.01 12.65
CA PRO A 110 16.92 1.37 12.39
C PRO A 110 16.89 1.76 10.90
N GLY A 111 16.97 0.78 10.00
CA GLY A 111 16.93 0.98 8.55
C GLY A 111 15.52 0.95 7.94
N VAL A 112 14.46 0.86 8.76
CA VAL A 112 13.09 0.69 8.26
C VAL A 112 12.31 2.00 8.31
N LYS A 113 11.79 2.38 7.14
CA LYS A 113 10.75 3.40 6.99
C LYS A 113 9.37 2.73 6.87
N VAL A 114 8.38 3.20 7.62
CA VAL A 114 7.01 2.66 7.64
C VAL A 114 6.04 3.71 7.13
N TYR A 115 5.20 3.33 6.16
CA TYR A 115 4.13 4.16 5.61
C TYR A 115 2.79 3.46 5.79
N LEU A 116 1.89 4.06 6.58
CA LEU A 116 0.52 3.56 6.76
C LEU A 116 -0.33 3.85 5.51
N ASP A 117 -1.08 2.88 5.02
CA ASP A 117 -1.93 3.16 3.86
C ASP A 117 -3.12 4.07 4.20
N ALA A 118 -3.29 5.09 3.37
CA ALA A 118 -4.32 6.11 3.49
C ALA A 118 -5.26 6.15 2.28
N GLY A 119 -5.32 5.07 1.49
CA GLY A 119 -6.22 4.96 0.37
C GLY A 119 -5.88 5.93 -0.76
N ASN A 120 -6.89 6.60 -1.32
CA ASN A 120 -6.71 7.46 -2.50
C ASN A 120 -7.78 8.58 -2.57
N PRO A 121 -7.54 9.66 -3.35
CA PRO A 121 -8.41 10.84 -3.39
C PRO A 121 -9.82 10.62 -3.95
N ALA A 122 -10.07 9.51 -4.66
CA ALA A 122 -11.41 9.18 -5.18
C ALA A 122 -12.16 8.18 -4.29
N TRP A 123 -11.61 7.85 -3.12
CA TRP A 123 -12.22 6.93 -2.16
C TRP A 123 -12.54 7.63 -0.86
N ILE A 124 -11.52 8.13 -0.15
CA ILE A 124 -11.71 9.00 1.00
C ILE A 124 -11.48 10.42 0.53
N GLU A 125 -12.51 11.04 -0.05
CA GLU A 125 -12.38 12.35 -0.70
C GLU A 125 -12.02 13.49 0.28
N ASP A 126 -12.47 13.37 1.54
CA ASP A 126 -12.19 14.33 2.60
C ASP A 126 -11.07 13.81 3.52
N PRO A 127 -9.85 14.38 3.45
CA PRO A 127 -8.72 13.98 4.30
C PRO A 127 -9.01 14.05 5.80
N GLU A 128 -9.95 14.89 6.24
CA GLU A 128 -10.30 15.01 7.65
C GLU A 128 -10.86 13.70 8.21
N LYS A 129 -11.58 12.94 7.38
CA LYS A 129 -12.22 11.68 7.79
C LYS A 129 -11.21 10.58 8.10
N ILE A 130 -10.04 10.58 7.45
CA ILE A 130 -9.00 9.56 7.67
C ILE A 130 -7.89 10.00 8.63
N ALA A 131 -7.72 11.30 8.86
CA ALA A 131 -6.69 11.81 9.78
C ALA A 131 -6.85 11.27 11.21
N GLY A 132 -8.07 11.25 11.76
CA GLY A 132 -8.37 10.66 13.07
C GLY A 132 -8.03 9.16 13.17
N PRO A 133 -8.55 8.31 12.25
CA PRO A 133 -8.16 6.91 12.13
C PRO A 133 -6.64 6.67 12.01
N LEU A 134 -5.92 7.44 11.19
CA LEU A 134 -4.45 7.31 11.05
C LEU A 134 -3.72 7.64 12.36
N ARG A 135 -4.16 8.66 13.10
CA ARG A 135 -3.61 8.96 14.44
C ARG A 135 -3.78 7.79 15.40
N ARG A 136 -4.94 7.14 15.41
CA ARG A 136 -5.16 5.94 16.24
C ARG A 136 -4.35 4.73 15.78
N ALA A 137 -3.97 4.69 14.50
CA ALA A 137 -3.15 3.62 13.92
C ALA A 137 -1.64 3.84 14.09
N GLY A 138 -1.20 4.88 14.81
CA GLY A 138 0.22 5.12 15.11
C GLY A 138 0.99 5.88 14.02
N ILE A 139 0.33 6.77 13.28
CA ILE A 139 1.00 7.58 12.24
C ILE A 139 2.12 8.48 12.80
N ALA A 140 2.04 8.88 14.08
CA ALA A 140 3.02 9.75 14.71
C ALA A 140 4.38 9.05 14.91
N GLU A 141 4.37 7.73 15.04
CA GLU A 141 5.55 6.89 15.18
C GLU A 141 6.05 6.35 13.83
N ALA A 142 5.20 6.38 12.80
CA ALA A 142 5.54 6.01 11.42
C ALA A 142 6.33 7.13 10.72
N ASP A 143 6.87 6.84 9.54
CA ASP A 143 7.56 7.83 8.70
C ASP A 143 6.58 8.63 7.83
N GLY A 144 5.35 8.15 7.69
CA GLY A 144 4.34 8.79 6.87
C GLY A 144 3.20 7.87 6.48
N PHE A 145 2.52 8.22 5.39
CA PHE A 145 1.43 7.42 4.81
C PHE A 145 1.66 7.09 3.33
N SER A 146 1.06 6.00 2.84
CA SER A 146 1.02 5.69 1.40
C SER A 146 -0.31 6.08 0.79
N LEU A 147 -0.27 6.45 -0.48
CA LEU A 147 -1.44 6.76 -1.28
C LEU A 147 -1.46 5.93 -2.57
N ASN A 148 -2.67 5.74 -3.08
CA ASN A 148 -2.95 5.23 -4.41
C ASN A 148 -2.54 3.77 -4.64
N VAL A 149 -2.22 3.02 -3.56
CA VAL A 149 -1.80 1.61 -3.66
C VAL A 149 -2.81 0.83 -4.47
N SER A 150 -2.33 0.17 -5.53
CA SER A 150 -3.16 -0.60 -6.47
C SER A 150 -4.23 0.21 -7.22
N ASN A 151 -4.22 1.55 -7.17
CA ASN A 151 -5.21 2.40 -7.83
C ASN A 151 -4.58 3.21 -8.98
N PHE A 152 -5.34 4.16 -9.52
CA PHE A 152 -5.06 4.79 -10.82
C PHE A 152 -5.13 6.32 -10.78
N GLN A 153 -5.26 6.92 -9.59
CA GLN A 153 -5.40 8.38 -9.46
C GLN A 153 -4.14 9.09 -9.95
N THR A 154 -4.32 10.23 -10.62
CA THR A 154 -3.20 10.96 -11.25
C THR A 154 -2.24 11.54 -10.20
N ASP A 155 -0.97 11.74 -10.57
CA ASP A 155 0.03 12.38 -9.70
C ASP A 155 -0.45 13.75 -9.20
N THR A 156 -1.14 14.53 -10.04
CA THR A 156 -1.71 15.82 -9.62
C THR A 156 -2.73 15.67 -8.50
N ALA A 157 -3.67 14.72 -8.64
CA ALA A 157 -4.72 14.51 -7.64
C ALA A 157 -4.16 13.93 -6.34
N THR A 158 -3.26 12.95 -6.42
CA THR A 158 -2.65 12.33 -5.25
C THR A 158 -1.74 13.28 -4.51
N ARG A 159 -1.01 14.17 -5.20
CA ARG A 159 -0.21 15.22 -4.54
C ARG A 159 -1.07 16.25 -3.82
N ALA A 160 -2.15 16.72 -4.46
CA ALA A 160 -3.06 17.67 -3.82
C ALA A 160 -3.68 17.08 -2.55
N TYR A 161 -4.12 15.82 -2.62
CA TYR A 161 -4.65 15.08 -1.47
C TYR A 161 -3.60 14.82 -0.39
N GLY A 162 -2.41 14.34 -0.79
CA GLY A 162 -1.30 14.09 0.11
C GLY A 162 -0.88 15.33 0.88
N LYS A 163 -0.77 16.48 0.21
CA LYS A 163 -0.53 17.76 0.90
C LYS A 163 -1.63 18.07 1.93
N ALA A 164 -2.90 17.97 1.53
CA ALA A 164 -4.01 18.29 2.43
C ALA A 164 -4.07 17.34 3.65
N LEU A 165 -3.75 16.06 3.46
CA LEU A 165 -3.68 15.09 4.55
C LEU A 165 -2.45 15.31 5.43
N SER A 166 -1.29 15.60 4.85
CA SER A 166 -0.06 15.96 5.57
C SER A 166 -0.25 17.18 6.47
N ASP A 167 -0.93 18.23 5.98
CA ASP A 167 -1.25 19.43 6.76
C ASP A 167 -2.13 19.11 8.01
N ARG A 168 -2.91 18.01 7.98
CA ARG A 168 -3.70 17.51 9.12
C ARG A 168 -2.93 16.56 10.03
N LEU A 169 -1.80 16.05 9.58
CA LEU A 169 -0.97 15.06 10.28
C LEU A 169 0.39 15.65 10.65
N ASP A 170 0.39 16.92 11.06
CA ASP A 170 1.57 17.63 11.57
C ASP A 170 2.78 17.59 10.61
N GLY A 171 2.52 17.61 9.30
CA GLY A 171 3.55 17.56 8.27
C GLY A 171 4.07 16.16 7.95
N ALA A 172 3.31 15.10 8.26
CA ALA A 172 3.67 13.73 7.90
C ALA A 172 4.01 13.60 6.41
N HIS A 173 5.11 12.90 6.11
CA HIS A 173 5.54 12.63 4.75
C HIS A 173 4.66 11.56 4.12
N TYR A 174 4.77 11.37 2.81
CA TYR A 174 4.04 10.34 2.11
C TYR A 174 4.75 9.77 0.89
N VAL A 175 4.30 8.59 0.46
CA VAL A 175 4.68 7.95 -0.80
C VAL A 175 3.44 7.71 -1.66
N VAL A 176 3.62 7.66 -2.98
CA VAL A 176 2.51 7.46 -3.93
C VAL A 176 2.81 6.26 -4.81
N ASP A 177 1.84 5.35 -4.93
CA ASP A 177 1.88 4.29 -5.93
C ASP A 177 1.57 4.87 -7.33
N THR A 178 2.57 4.82 -8.21
CA THR A 178 2.49 5.24 -9.62
C THR A 178 2.58 4.07 -10.58
N SER A 179 2.40 2.84 -10.09
CA SER A 179 2.51 1.61 -10.88
C SER A 179 1.63 1.63 -12.15
N ARG A 180 0.42 2.20 -12.09
CA ARG A 180 -0.57 2.09 -13.16
C ARG A 180 -1.35 3.38 -13.46
N ASN A 181 -0.92 4.53 -12.97
CA ASN A 181 -1.68 5.78 -13.04
C ASN A 181 -1.34 6.69 -14.23
N GLY A 182 -0.55 6.23 -15.22
CA GLY A 182 -0.05 7.08 -16.32
C GLY A 182 -1.13 7.68 -17.23
N ASN A 183 -2.31 7.05 -17.29
CA ASN A 183 -3.50 7.58 -17.99
C ASN A 183 -4.62 8.02 -17.03
N GLY A 184 -4.32 8.16 -15.73
CA GLY A 184 -5.31 8.43 -14.69
C GLY A 184 -6.30 7.27 -14.47
N PRO A 185 -7.43 7.51 -13.77
CA PRO A 185 -8.46 6.50 -13.55
C PRO A 185 -9.38 6.32 -14.77
N LEU A 186 -10.00 5.14 -14.88
CA LEU A 186 -11.14 4.96 -15.76
C LEU A 186 -12.31 5.71 -15.11
N GLY A 187 -12.94 6.67 -15.80
CA GLY A 187 -14.08 7.46 -15.31
C GLY A 187 -15.37 6.65 -15.10
N ALA A 188 -15.23 5.48 -14.46
CA ALA A 188 -16.26 4.56 -14.05
C ALA A 188 -16.45 4.67 -12.53
N VAL A 189 -17.46 3.99 -12.01
CA VAL A 189 -17.84 3.98 -10.60
C VAL A 189 -17.83 2.56 -10.03
N GLY A 190 -17.74 2.45 -8.71
CA GLY A 190 -17.74 1.14 -8.03
C GLY A 190 -16.57 0.25 -8.46
N GLN A 191 -16.80 -1.06 -8.52
CA GLN A 191 -15.78 -2.04 -8.89
C GLN A 191 -15.12 -1.76 -10.24
N ASP A 192 -15.86 -1.18 -11.19
CA ASP A 192 -15.33 -0.87 -12.52
C ASP A 192 -14.29 0.24 -12.54
N ALA A 193 -14.22 1.08 -11.51
CA ALA A 193 -13.23 2.14 -11.40
C ALA A 193 -11.82 1.61 -11.14
N TRP A 194 -11.71 0.43 -10.49
CA TRP A 194 -10.44 -0.06 -9.95
C TRP A 194 -10.11 -1.52 -10.29
N CYS A 195 -11.09 -2.36 -10.59
CA CYS A 195 -10.84 -3.78 -10.83
C CYS A 195 -10.50 -4.02 -12.32
N ASN A 196 -9.21 -4.23 -12.61
CA ASN A 196 -8.68 -4.47 -13.96
C ASN A 196 -9.16 -3.47 -15.05
N PRO A 197 -9.19 -2.14 -14.80
CA PRO A 197 -9.70 -1.19 -15.78
C PRO A 197 -8.82 -1.16 -17.05
N PRO A 198 -9.41 -1.18 -18.25
CA PRO A 198 -8.68 -1.07 -19.50
C PRO A 198 -8.16 0.35 -19.74
N GLY A 199 -7.21 0.47 -20.69
CA GLY A 199 -6.68 1.76 -21.15
C GLY A 199 -5.79 2.48 -20.14
N ARG A 200 -5.48 1.86 -19.00
CA ARG A 200 -4.50 2.39 -18.03
C ARG A 200 -3.09 2.22 -18.57
N ALA A 201 -2.14 2.94 -17.99
CA ALA A 201 -0.74 2.99 -18.42
C ALA A 201 0.19 2.93 -17.21
N LEU A 202 1.43 2.48 -17.40
CA LEU A 202 2.46 2.66 -16.36
C LEU A 202 2.62 4.15 -16.08
N GLY A 203 2.75 4.50 -14.81
CA GLY A 203 3.02 5.88 -14.39
C GLY A 203 4.51 6.15 -14.23
N THR A 204 4.81 7.21 -13.49
CA THR A 204 6.18 7.64 -13.16
C THR A 204 6.98 6.46 -12.57
N PRO A 205 8.14 6.07 -13.14
CA PRO A 205 8.98 5.04 -12.55
C PRO A 205 9.43 5.42 -11.12
N PRO A 206 9.75 4.44 -10.25
CA PRO A 206 10.09 4.73 -8.87
C PRO A 206 11.23 5.74 -8.74
N THR A 207 11.01 6.81 -7.97
CA THR A 207 12.00 7.89 -7.78
C THR A 207 11.73 8.70 -6.53
N THR A 208 12.80 9.19 -5.90
CA THR A 208 12.77 10.19 -4.83
C THR A 208 12.88 11.63 -5.36
N ARG A 209 13.03 11.82 -6.68
CA ARG A 209 13.05 13.14 -7.32
C ARG A 209 11.63 13.59 -7.62
N THR A 210 10.89 13.92 -6.57
CA THR A 210 9.45 14.20 -6.62
C THR A 210 9.17 15.69 -6.82
N GLY A 211 10.12 16.55 -6.45
CA GLY A 211 9.97 18.01 -6.49
C GLY A 211 9.07 18.57 -5.40
N ASP A 212 8.72 17.75 -4.41
CA ASP A 212 7.80 18.09 -3.33
C ASP A 212 8.40 17.60 -2.01
N PRO A 213 8.65 18.49 -1.03
CA PRO A 213 9.40 18.14 0.18
C PRO A 213 8.67 17.15 1.10
N LEU A 214 7.35 16.98 0.94
CA LEU A 214 6.54 16.05 1.75
C LEU A 214 6.30 14.70 1.04
N LEU A 215 6.54 14.63 -0.28
CA LEU A 215 6.44 13.40 -1.05
C LEU A 215 7.81 12.75 -1.16
N ASP A 216 8.05 11.75 -0.32
CA ASP A 216 9.34 11.05 -0.21
C ASP A 216 9.69 10.28 -1.49
N ALA A 217 8.70 9.62 -2.10
CA ALA A 217 8.90 8.87 -3.33
C ALA A 217 7.62 8.59 -4.11
N TYR A 218 7.78 8.53 -5.43
CA TYR A 218 6.92 7.69 -6.26
C TYR A 218 7.45 6.26 -6.21
N LEU A 219 6.56 5.30 -6.00
CA LEU A 219 6.88 3.87 -5.91
C LEU A 219 5.95 3.07 -6.82
N TRP A 220 6.39 1.91 -7.25
CA TRP A 220 5.49 0.90 -7.82
C TRP A 220 5.21 -0.13 -6.73
N ILE A 221 4.13 0.14 -5.97
CA ILE A 221 3.73 -0.66 -4.82
C ILE A 221 2.94 -1.87 -5.31
N LYS A 222 1.85 -1.67 -6.05
CA LYS A 222 1.27 -2.73 -6.90
C LYS A 222 2.27 -3.14 -7.97
N ARG A 223 2.32 -4.44 -8.25
CA ARG A 223 3.12 -5.00 -9.35
C ARG A 223 2.33 -4.88 -10.67
N PRO A 224 2.76 -4.03 -11.63
CA PRO A 224 2.06 -3.89 -12.90
C PRO A 224 2.05 -5.23 -13.64
N GLY A 225 0.85 -5.72 -13.96
CA GLY A 225 0.65 -7.04 -14.57
C GLY A 225 -0.03 -8.06 -13.67
N GLU A 226 -0.15 -7.81 -12.37
CA GLU A 226 -0.97 -8.67 -11.51
C GLU A 226 -2.44 -8.26 -11.54
N SER A 227 -3.32 -9.25 -11.69
CA SER A 227 -4.76 -9.05 -11.65
C SER A 227 -5.21 -8.42 -10.33
N ASP A 228 -6.27 -7.60 -10.37
CA ASP A 228 -6.97 -7.09 -9.20
C ASP A 228 -8.09 -8.04 -8.71
N GLY A 229 -8.46 -9.03 -9.53
CA GLY A 229 -9.55 -9.97 -9.25
C GLY A 229 -10.16 -10.54 -10.53
N ALA A 230 -11.16 -11.42 -10.40
CA ALA A 230 -11.76 -12.12 -11.54
C ALA A 230 -12.61 -11.22 -12.48
N CYS A 231 -12.75 -9.93 -12.13
CA CYS A 231 -13.48 -8.94 -12.90
C CYS A 231 -12.92 -8.81 -14.33
N ARG A 232 -13.80 -8.50 -15.28
CA ARG A 232 -13.46 -8.29 -16.70
C ARG A 232 -12.70 -9.48 -17.33
N GLY A 233 -12.94 -10.69 -16.83
CA GLY A 233 -12.26 -11.91 -17.30
C GLY A 233 -10.82 -12.05 -16.83
N GLY A 234 -10.41 -11.27 -15.81
CA GLY A 234 -9.09 -11.38 -15.22
C GLY A 234 -8.90 -12.67 -14.42
N PRO A 235 -7.65 -13.09 -14.16
CA PRO A 235 -7.31 -14.12 -13.18
C PRO A 235 -7.66 -13.71 -11.75
N SER A 236 -7.51 -14.63 -10.78
CA SER A 236 -7.60 -14.29 -9.36
C SER A 236 -6.62 -13.18 -8.95
N ALA A 237 -6.97 -12.40 -7.92
CA ALA A 237 -6.17 -11.29 -7.44
C ALA A 237 -4.71 -11.71 -7.14
N GLY A 238 -3.75 -10.89 -7.58
CA GLY A 238 -2.31 -11.15 -7.41
C GLY A 238 -1.72 -12.12 -8.44
N THR A 239 -2.53 -12.80 -9.25
CA THR A 239 -2.02 -13.68 -10.32
C THR A 239 -1.43 -12.86 -11.45
N TRP A 240 -0.23 -13.25 -11.91
CA TRP A 240 0.42 -12.64 -13.06
C TRP A 240 -0.42 -12.81 -14.33
N TRP A 241 -0.69 -11.69 -14.99
CA TRP A 241 -1.53 -11.60 -16.18
C TRP A 241 -0.78 -10.89 -17.31
N PRO A 242 -0.12 -11.66 -18.22
CA PRO A 242 0.74 -11.10 -19.27
C PRO A 242 0.05 -10.07 -20.16
N GLU A 243 -1.21 -10.31 -20.56
CA GLU A 243 -1.96 -9.42 -21.44
C GLU A 243 -2.21 -8.07 -20.77
N TYR A 244 -2.49 -8.07 -19.47
CA TYR A 244 -2.70 -6.85 -18.71
C TYR A 244 -1.39 -6.05 -18.56
N ALA A 245 -0.29 -6.72 -18.23
CA ALA A 245 1.03 -6.09 -18.14
C ALA A 245 1.43 -5.44 -19.48
N LEU A 246 1.20 -6.16 -20.59
CA LEU A 246 1.48 -5.67 -21.94
C LEU A 246 0.57 -4.49 -22.32
N GLY A 247 -0.69 -4.52 -21.89
CA GLY A 247 -1.62 -3.40 -22.07
C GLY A 247 -1.13 -2.12 -21.37
N LEU A 248 -0.72 -2.22 -20.11
CA LEU A 248 -0.15 -1.10 -19.35
C LEU A 248 1.08 -0.53 -20.07
N ALA A 249 2.02 -1.39 -20.48
CA ALA A 249 3.22 -0.96 -21.19
C ALA A 249 2.91 -0.29 -22.55
N ARG A 250 2.04 -0.87 -23.36
CA ARG A 250 1.66 -0.31 -24.68
C ARG A 250 0.97 1.05 -24.59
N ASN A 251 0.20 1.28 -23.53
CA ASN A 251 -0.50 2.53 -23.32
C ASN A 251 0.40 3.63 -22.75
N THR A 252 1.60 3.28 -22.27
CA THR A 252 2.55 4.23 -21.69
C THR A 252 3.17 5.07 -22.80
N LYS A 253 3.02 6.39 -22.72
CA LYS A 253 3.69 7.30 -23.65
C LYS A 253 5.16 7.42 -23.23
N GLY A 254 6.07 7.25 -24.20
CA GLY A 254 7.51 7.38 -24.01
C GLY A 254 7.97 8.82 -23.82
#